data_AF-B4WUH8-F1
#
_entry.id   AF-B4WUH8-F1
#
_cell.length_a   1.000
_cell.length_b   1.000
_cell.length_c   1.000
_cell.angle_alpha   90.00
_cell.angle_beta   90.00
_cell.angle_gamma   90.00
#
_symmetry.space_group_name_H-M   'P 1'
#
loop_
_entity.id
_entity.type
_entity.pdbx_description
1 polymer ?
#
loop_
_entity_poly.entity_id
_entity_poly.type
_entity_poly.pdbx_seq_one_letter_code
_entity_poly.pdbx_strand_id
1 'polypeptide(L)' 'MACPECQSEHIRKNGHKRGKQNYICADCRRQFVENPKEHSGYSDEERKQCLSMYSLPHFADYTTRGYSPLSATQSA' A
#
# COMPACT_ATOMS: atom_id res chain seq x y z
N MET A 1 -19.83 14.63 -2.09
CA MET A 1 -18.73 13.65 -1.90
C MET A 1 -17.78 13.87 -3.06
N ALA A 2 -16.47 13.97 -2.81
CA ALA A 2 -15.45 14.12 -3.85
C ALA A 2 -14.50 12.91 -3.82
N CYS A 3 -13.90 12.59 -4.97
CA CYS A 3 -12.90 11.54 -5.04
C CYS A 3 -11.68 11.94 -4.17
N PRO A 4 -11.21 11.09 -3.25
CA PRO A 4 -10.07 11.43 -2.38
C PRO A 4 -8.73 11.51 -3.12
N GLU A 5 -8.67 11.06 -4.37
CA GLU A 5 -7.44 11.04 -5.17
C GLU A 5 -7.39 12.19 -6.18
N CYS A 6 -8.44 12.38 -6.98
CA CYS A 6 -8.48 13.41 -8.02
C CYS A 6 -9.45 14.57 -7.74
N GLN A 7 -10.14 14.55 -6.60
CA GLN A 7 -11.11 15.58 -6.16
C GLN A 7 -12.34 15.76 -7.06
N SER A 8 -12.47 15.00 -8.14
CA SER A 8 -13.68 15.00 -8.97
C SER A 8 -14.93 14.60 -8.20
N GLU A 9 -16.05 15.24 -8.53
CA GLU A 9 -17.39 14.92 -8.02
C GLU A 9 -18.09 13.83 -8.83
N HIS A 10 -17.51 13.38 -9.94
CA HIS A 10 -18.08 12.37 -10.81
C HIS A 10 -17.93 10.96 -10.21
N ILE A 11 -18.81 10.64 -9.24
CA ILE A 11 -18.75 9.44 -8.41
C ILE A 11 -20.02 8.61 -8.58
N ARG A 12 -19.84 7.28 -8.65
CA ARG A 12 -20.94 6.31 -8.79
C ARG A 12 -20.91 5.31 -7.64
N LYS A 13 -22.07 4.79 -7.23
CA LYS A 13 -22.16 3.68 -6.28
C LYS A 13 -21.59 2.41 -6.92
N ASN A 14 -20.75 1.68 -6.18
CA ASN A 14 -20.05 0.48 -6.64
C ASN A 14 -20.19 -0.66 -5.63
N GLY A 15 -21.44 -1.06 -5.37
CA GLY A 15 -21.77 -2.12 -4.41
C GLY A 15 -21.42 -1.76 -2.97
N HIS A 16 -21.22 -2.79 -2.14
CA HIS A 16 -20.84 -2.65 -0.74
C HIS A 16 -19.54 -3.41 -0.46
N LYS A 17 -18.67 -2.84 0.38
CA LYS A 17 -17.43 -3.47 0.84
C LYS A 17 -17.42 -3.50 2.37
N ARG A 18 -17.32 -4.70 2.96
CA ARG A 18 -17.37 -4.90 4.42
C ARG A 18 -18.59 -4.25 5.08
N GLY A 19 -19.76 -4.36 4.43
CA GLY A 19 -21.02 -3.78 4.90
C GLY A 19 -21.18 -2.27 4.70
N LYS A 20 -20.20 -1.58 4.11
CA LYS A 20 -20.26 -0.13 3.84
C LYS A 20 -20.49 0.14 2.37
N GLN A 21 -21.18 1.23 2.04
CA GLN A 21 -21.35 1.68 0.67
C GLN A 21 -19.97 1.94 0.05
N ASN A 22 -19.69 1.28 -1.07
CA ASN A 22 -18.47 1.50 -1.85
C ASN A 22 -18.81 2.39 -3.05
N TYR A 23 -17.88 3.25 -3.44
CA TYR A 23 -18.00 4.19 -4.54
C TYR A 23 -16.84 4.02 -5.50
N ILE A 24 -17.04 4.43 -6.75
CA ILE A 24 -16.02 4.51 -7.77
C ILE A 24 -16.05 5.89 -8.43
N CYS A 25 -14.89 6.52 -8.56
CA CYS A 25 -14.73 7.72 -9.37
C CYS A 25 -14.74 7.33 -10.85
N ALA A 26 -15.55 8.00 -11.66
CA ALA A 26 -15.63 7.74 -13.09
C ALA A 26 -14.40 8.28 -13.85
N ASP A 27 -13.72 9.29 -13.31
CA ASP A 27 -12.60 9.95 -13.99
C ASP A 27 -11.27 9.25 -13.71
N CYS A 28 -10.90 9.00 -12.44
CA CYS A 28 -9.65 8.32 -12.09
C CYS A 28 -9.81 6.83 -11.73
N ARG A 29 -11.04 6.29 -11.78
CA ARG A 29 -11.35 4.87 -11.48
C ARG A 29 -11.08 4.42 -10.04
N ARG A 30 -10.69 5.34 -9.15
CA ARG A 30 -10.47 5.07 -7.72
C ARG A 30 -11.73 4.57 -7.05
N GLN A 31 -11.61 3.48 -6.29
CA GLN A 31 -12.66 2.96 -5.42
C GLN A 31 -12.42 3.33 -3.95
N PHE A 32 -13.46 3.74 -3.24
CA PHE A 32 -13.38 4.14 -1.84
C PHE A 32 -14.72 3.91 -1.13
N VAL A 33 -14.68 3.67 0.18
CA VAL A 33 -15.87 3.39 0.99
C VAL A 33 -16.35 4.64 1.72
N GLU A 34 -17.66 4.71 1.97
CA GLU A 34 -18.24 5.71 2.84
C GLU A 34 -17.66 5.62 4.25
N ASN A 35 -17.29 6.76 4.83
CA ASN A 35 -16.69 6.87 6.17
C ASN A 35 -15.60 5.80 6.38
N PRO A 36 -14.44 5.93 5.72
CA PRO A 36 -13.32 5.04 5.97
C PRO A 36 -13.12 4.95 7.47
N LYS A 37 -13.08 3.73 8.03
CA LYS A 37 -12.57 3.63 9.39
C LYS A 37 -11.14 4.11 9.29
N GLU A 38 -10.75 5.07 10.12
CA GLU A 38 -9.35 5.17 10.53
C GLU A 38 -9.04 3.80 11.11
N HIS A 39 -8.42 2.95 10.29
CA HIS A 39 -7.83 1.76 10.83
C HIS A 39 -6.84 2.29 11.84
N SER A 40 -6.95 1.87 13.10
CA SER A 40 -5.78 1.84 13.97
C SER A 40 -4.81 0.91 13.27
N GLY A 41 -4.04 1.46 12.33
CA GLY A 41 -2.90 0.75 11.80
C GLY A 41 -1.97 0.42 12.95
N TYR A 42 -0.90 -0.26 12.61
CA TYR A 42 0.27 -0.28 13.48
C TYR A 42 0.57 1.13 13.98
N SER A 43 0.91 1.26 15.25
CA SER A 43 1.42 2.52 15.77
C SER A 43 2.63 2.96 14.93
N ASP A 44 2.97 4.24 14.99
CA ASP A 44 4.11 4.74 14.22
C ASP A 44 5.41 3.98 14.60
N GLU A 45 5.52 3.52 15.84
CA GLU A 45 6.61 2.68 16.34
C GLU A 45 6.64 1.31 15.65
N GLU A 46 5.52 0.61 15.63
CA GLU A 46 5.38 -0.69 14.98
C GLU A 46 5.64 -0.60 13.47
N ARG A 47 5.15 0.46 12.82
CA ARG A 47 5.41 0.73 11.39
C ARG A 47 6.89 0.96 11.14
N LYS A 48 7.56 1.77 11.96
CA LYS A 48 9.02 2.02 11.86
C LYS A 48 9.81 0.73 12.06
N GLN A 49 9.42 -0.13 12.99
CA GLN A 49 10.07 -1.41 13.23
C GLN A 49 9.92 -2.37 12.03
N CYS A 50 8.73 -2.47 11.43
CA CYS A 50 8.56 -3.27 10.21
C CYS A 50 9.41 -2.74 9.06
N LEU A 51 9.46 -1.41 8.89
CA LEU A 51 10.28 -0.78 7.85
C LEU A 51 11.77 -0.98 8.08
N SER A 52 12.25 -0.92 9.33
CA SER A 52 13.66 -1.21 9.64
C SER A 52 14.00 -2.67 9.33
N MET A 53 13.18 -3.64 9.75
CA MET A 53 13.42 -5.04 9.40
C MET A 53 13.45 -5.31 7.89
N TYR A 54 12.59 -4.63 7.12
CA TYR A 54 12.55 -4.78 5.65
C TYR A 54 13.71 -4.07 4.94
N SER A 55 14.12 -2.89 5.42
CA SER A 55 15.17 -2.07 4.81
C SER A 55 16.57 -2.38 5.31
N LEU A 56 16.69 -3.12 6.42
CA LEU A 56 17.99 -3.56 6.92
C LEU A 56 18.60 -4.52 5.88
N PRO A 57 19.82 -4.23 5.42
CA PRO A 57 20.55 -5.15 4.57
C PRO A 57 20.72 -6.47 5.33
N HIS A 58 20.00 -7.50 4.92
CA HIS A 58 20.26 -8.91 5.28
C HIS A 58 21.62 -9.39 4.71
N PHE A 59 22.60 -8.50 4.53
CA PHE A 59 23.94 -8.83 4.04
C PHE A 59 24.66 -9.84 4.93
N ALA A 60 24.20 -10.06 6.16
CA ALA A 60 24.75 -11.08 7.06
C ALA A 60 24.13 -12.49 6.89
N ASP A 61 22.93 -12.64 6.29
CA ASP A 61 22.23 -13.94 6.26
C ASP A 61 22.00 -14.54 4.87
N TYR A 62 22.12 -13.76 3.78
CA TYR A 62 22.01 -14.32 2.42
C TYR A 62 23.19 -15.26 2.10
N THR A 63 24.36 -15.04 2.71
CA THR A 63 25.55 -15.89 2.54
C THR A 63 25.45 -17.21 3.32
N THR A 64 24.79 -17.23 4.48
CA THR A 64 24.61 -18.47 5.28
C THR A 64 23.56 -19.42 4.72
N ARG A 65 22.60 -18.95 3.91
CA ARG A 65 21.61 -19.79 3.21
C ARG A 65 21.95 -20.11 1.75
N GLY A 66 23.10 -19.69 1.25
CA GLY A 66 23.58 -20.06 -0.09
C GLY A 66 22.81 -19.43 -1.26
N TYR A 67 22.02 -18.39 -1.02
CA TYR A 67 21.39 -17.64 -2.11
C TYR A 67 22.41 -16.63 -2.65
N SER A 68 22.98 -16.94 -3.82
CA SER A 68 23.88 -16.04 -4.53
C SER A 68 23.14 -14.75 -4.94
N PRO A 69 23.72 -13.56 -4.73
CA PRO A 69 23.13 -12.34 -5.25
C PRO A 69 23.14 -12.41 -6.77
N LEU A 70 21.95 -12.29 -7.39
CA LEU A 70 21.81 -12.09 -8.83
C LEU A 70 22.69 -10.90 -9.21
N SER A 71 23.70 -11.18 -10.02
CA SER A 71 24.72 -10.25 -10.47
C SER A 71 24.09 -8.98 -11.04
N ALA A 72 24.29 -7.86 -10.35
CA ALA A 72 24.20 -6.54 -10.96
C ALA A 72 25.40 -6.39 -11.92
N THR A 73 25.27 -6.94 -13.13
CA THR A 73 26.12 -6.54 -14.25
C THR A 73 25.67 -5.14 -14.67
N GLN A 74 26.39 -4.14 -14.17
CA GLN A 74 26.37 -2.78 -14.70
C GLN A 74 26.93 -2.82 -16.13
N SER A 75 26.13 -2.35 -17.08
CA SER A 75 26.61 -1.99 -18.41
C SER A 75 27.47 -0.72 -18.28
N ALA A 76 28.72 -0.81 -18.73
CA ALA A 76 29.52 0.31 -19.23
C ALA A 76 30.53 -0.26 -20.24
#